data_AF-A0A6G6A5M8-F1
#
_entry.id   AF-A0A6G6A5M8-F1
#
_cell.length_a   1.000
_cell.length_b   1.000
_cell.length_c   1.000
_cell.angle_alpha   90.00
_cell.angle_beta   90.00
_cell.angle_gamma   90.00
#
_symmetry.space_group_name_H-M   'P 1'
#
loop_
_entity.id
_entity.type
_entity.pdbx_description
1 polymer ?
#
loop_
_entity_poly.entity_id
_entity_poly.type
_entity_poly.pdbx_seq_one_letter_code
_entity_poly.pdbx_strand_id
1 'polypeptide(L)'
;MLKYLLMLCFLIPISLLESCWWLVHALMFLLSFIFMFSVYSYSDLNMIGYFFGIDYFSFMLILLSFWIVSLMITASSSIYLFSYHSSFFILLVLLLLVTLYCSFSSLSLLSFYIFFESSLIPTMLLILGWGYQPERLQAGIYLIFYTLVASLPLLLVLFKVNSIFNTLYFPLLFDCGSFYFMFYIFILLAFLVSMPMFLFHLWLPKAHVEAPISGSMILAGVLLKLGGYGIFRVMKIISFLGLSFNYFWLSLSLFGGVIVSFICIRQVDLKSLIAYSSIAHMSMVIGGLMTMNWWGFMGSLSLMVGHGLCSSGLFCLSNIIYERLGSRSLLINSGMINLMPTMSFWWFLLSSSNMAAPPSLNLFGEFSLLNSVISWSPYMFLLLIFLSFFSAVYTLYMYSYSQHGFYYSGIYTCSLGYFREYHLLFLHWFPLNILCLKGEYFYF
;
A
#
# COMPACT_ATOMS: atom_id res chain seq x y z
N MET A 1 -8.35 21.43 -5.78
CA MET A 1 -8.89 20.04 -5.71
C MET A 1 -9.92 19.70 -6.76
N LEU A 2 -10.97 20.52 -6.94
CA LEU A 2 -12.06 20.20 -7.88
C LEU A 2 -11.58 19.99 -9.31
N LYS A 3 -10.55 20.73 -9.77
CA LYS A 3 -9.98 20.54 -11.12
C LYS A 3 -9.54 19.10 -11.38
N TYR A 4 -8.90 18.44 -10.40
CA TYR A 4 -8.45 17.06 -10.53
C TYR A 4 -9.62 16.08 -10.47
N LEU A 5 -10.59 16.33 -9.59
CA LEU A 5 -11.80 15.50 -9.50
C LEU A 5 -12.65 15.59 -10.78
N LEU A 6 -12.86 16.77 -11.32
CA LEU A 6 -13.59 16.99 -12.58
C LEU A 6 -12.92 16.24 -13.73
N MET A 7 -11.59 16.33 -13.80
CA MET A 7 -10.81 15.61 -14.81
C MET A 7 -10.96 14.09 -14.69
N LEU A 8 -11.00 13.54 -13.48
CA LEU A 8 -11.31 12.12 -13.26
C LEU A 8 -12.75 11.78 -13.67
N CYS A 9 -13.73 12.63 -13.35
CA CYS A 9 -15.12 12.41 -13.75
C CYS A 9 -15.29 12.39 -15.28
N PHE A 10 -14.55 13.23 -16.01
CA PHE A 10 -14.59 13.22 -17.48
C PHE A 10 -13.90 11.98 -18.10
N LEU A 11 -13.05 11.26 -17.37
CA LEU A 11 -12.48 9.99 -17.83
C LEU A 11 -13.49 8.83 -17.78
N ILE A 12 -14.51 8.91 -16.92
CA ILE A 12 -15.53 7.87 -16.75
C ILE A 12 -16.26 7.57 -18.08
N PRO A 13 -16.86 8.54 -18.80
CA PRO A 13 -17.53 8.25 -20.07
C PRO A 13 -16.56 7.72 -21.13
N ILE A 14 -15.30 8.18 -21.13
CA ILE A 14 -14.26 7.73 -22.08
C ILE A 14 -13.93 6.25 -21.86
N SER A 15 -13.96 5.78 -20.59
CA SER A 15 -13.64 4.39 -20.27
C SER A 15 -14.63 3.36 -20.81
N LEU A 16 -15.87 3.78 -21.10
CA LEU A 16 -16.90 2.91 -21.63
C LEU A 16 -16.76 2.65 -23.14
N LEU A 17 -15.91 3.43 -23.84
CA LEU A 17 -15.62 3.25 -25.25
C LEU A 17 -14.59 2.12 -25.44
N GLU A 18 -14.93 1.12 -26.25
CA GLU A 18 -14.18 -0.15 -26.37
C GLU A 18 -12.72 0.00 -26.82
N SER A 19 -12.39 1.05 -27.58
CA SER A 19 -11.03 1.28 -28.11
C SER A 19 -10.18 2.24 -27.28
N CYS A 20 -10.72 2.84 -26.22
CA CYS A 20 -10.06 3.94 -25.51
C CYS A 20 -9.11 3.52 -24.37
N TRP A 21 -8.68 2.25 -24.29
CA TRP A 21 -7.87 1.73 -23.18
C TRP A 21 -6.54 2.49 -23.00
N TRP A 22 -5.78 2.64 -24.08
CA TRP A 22 -4.51 3.36 -24.07
C TRP A 22 -4.68 4.88 -23.92
N LEU A 23 -5.81 5.43 -24.36
CA LEU A 23 -6.13 6.84 -24.19
C LEU A 23 -6.38 7.17 -22.72
N VAL A 24 -7.19 6.38 -22.03
CA VAL A 24 -7.40 6.53 -20.58
C VAL A 24 -6.08 6.40 -19.84
N HIS A 25 -5.27 5.41 -20.19
CA HIS A 25 -3.94 5.23 -19.62
C HIS A 25 -3.03 6.46 -19.79
N ALA A 26 -2.93 7.03 -21.00
CA ALA A 26 -2.11 8.20 -21.27
C ALA A 26 -2.60 9.44 -20.50
N LEU A 27 -3.92 9.64 -20.45
CA LEU A 27 -4.51 10.73 -19.66
C LEU A 27 -4.21 10.56 -18.18
N MET A 28 -4.28 9.34 -17.63
CA MET A 28 -3.98 9.06 -16.23
C MET A 28 -2.53 9.41 -15.85
N PHE A 29 -1.56 9.10 -16.71
CA PHE A 29 -0.17 9.55 -16.54
C PHE A 29 -0.05 11.08 -16.64
N LEU A 30 -0.76 11.72 -17.56
CA LEU A 30 -0.78 13.18 -17.63
C LEU A 30 -1.33 13.79 -16.32
N LEU A 31 -2.32 13.17 -15.66
CA LEU A 31 -2.82 13.63 -14.37
C LEU A 31 -1.75 13.58 -13.29
N SER A 32 -1.01 12.47 -13.21
CA SER A 32 0.04 12.31 -12.20
C SER A 32 1.13 13.36 -12.39
N PHE A 33 1.57 13.61 -13.64
CA PHE A 33 2.55 14.66 -13.92
C PHE A 33 2.04 16.07 -13.58
N ILE A 34 0.80 16.42 -13.93
CA ILE A 34 0.23 17.72 -13.56
C ILE A 34 0.17 17.86 -12.03
N PHE A 35 -0.18 16.78 -11.32
CA PHE A 35 -0.20 16.79 -9.85
C PHE A 35 1.20 16.99 -9.25
N MET A 36 2.24 16.36 -9.83
CA MET A 36 3.64 16.57 -9.43
C MET A 36 4.10 18.02 -9.60
N PHE A 37 3.63 18.74 -10.62
CA PHE A 37 3.97 20.16 -10.76
C PHE A 37 3.28 21.05 -9.73
N SER A 38 2.20 20.59 -9.12
CA SER A 38 1.48 21.32 -8.07
C SER A 38 2.06 21.11 -6.66
N VAL A 39 3.35 20.79 -6.53
CA VAL A 39 4.03 20.73 -5.22
C VAL A 39 4.01 22.11 -4.59
N TYR A 40 3.13 22.29 -3.61
CA TYR A 40 3.16 23.43 -2.68
C TYR A 40 3.94 22.98 -1.45
N SER A 41 5.17 23.44 -1.35
CA SER A 41 6.17 22.88 -0.43
C SER A 41 6.24 23.55 0.95
N TYR A 42 5.29 24.38 1.38
CA TYR A 42 5.54 25.19 2.60
C TYR A 42 4.35 25.46 3.55
N SER A 43 3.15 24.97 3.29
CA SER A 43 2.00 25.23 4.15
C SER A 43 1.26 23.95 4.54
N ASP A 44 0.87 23.89 5.81
CA ASP A 44 0.21 22.73 6.43
C ASP A 44 -1.04 22.29 5.67
N LEU A 45 -1.83 23.23 5.16
CA LEU A 45 -3.04 22.99 4.37
C LEU A 45 -3.01 23.84 3.11
N ASN A 46 -3.13 23.18 1.97
CA ASN A 46 -3.11 23.77 0.64
C ASN A 46 -4.31 23.36 -0.20
N MET A 47 -4.56 24.13 -1.25
CA MET A 47 -5.55 23.82 -2.29
C MET A 47 -6.98 23.59 -1.77
N ILE A 48 -7.37 24.28 -0.70
CA ILE A 48 -8.67 24.11 -0.04
C ILE A 48 -9.82 24.40 -1.01
N GLY A 49 -10.83 23.53 -1.04
CA GLY A 49 -12.10 23.78 -1.72
C GLY A 49 -13.21 22.88 -1.17
N TYR A 50 -14.34 23.48 -0.79
CA TYR A 50 -15.45 22.82 -0.08
C TYR A 50 -14.95 21.92 1.07
N PHE A 51 -15.04 20.59 0.91
CA PHE A 51 -14.63 19.59 1.91
C PHE A 51 -13.25 18.98 1.65
N PHE A 52 -12.53 19.46 0.63
CA PHE A 52 -11.25 18.90 0.21
C PHE A 52 -10.09 19.85 0.49
N GLY A 53 -8.97 19.30 0.91
CA GLY A 53 -7.70 20.00 1.14
C GLY A 53 -6.53 19.03 1.05
N ILE A 54 -5.32 19.59 0.93
CA ILE A 54 -4.09 18.82 0.85
C ILE A 54 -3.10 19.32 1.88
N ASP A 55 -2.67 18.41 2.74
CA ASP A 55 -1.47 18.54 3.56
C ASP A 55 -0.33 17.74 2.91
N TYR A 56 0.89 17.95 3.36
CA TYR A 56 2.07 17.21 2.87
C TYR A 56 1.86 15.68 2.88
N PHE A 57 1.28 15.13 3.96
CA PHE A 57 1.00 13.70 4.09
C PHE A 57 0.03 13.20 3.02
N SER A 58 -1.06 13.95 2.80
CA SER A 58 -2.06 13.62 1.78
C SER A 58 -1.51 13.83 0.37
N PHE A 59 -0.65 14.82 0.14
CA PHE A 59 -0.05 15.08 -1.17
C PHE A 59 0.73 13.86 -1.65
N MET A 60 1.61 13.32 -0.81
CA MET A 60 2.43 12.15 -1.16
C MET A 60 1.58 10.91 -1.44
N LEU A 61 0.53 10.68 -0.65
CA LEU A 61 -0.36 9.52 -0.85
C LEU A 61 -1.29 9.68 -2.06
N ILE A 62 -1.75 10.89 -2.37
CA ILE A 62 -2.50 11.17 -3.61
C ILE A 62 -1.60 10.99 -4.84
N LEU A 63 -0.35 11.45 -4.77
CA LEU A 63 0.59 11.25 -5.86
C LEU A 63 0.85 9.76 -6.09
N LEU A 64 1.06 9.00 -5.01
CA LEU A 64 1.22 7.55 -5.08
C LEU A 64 -0.01 6.86 -5.68
N SER A 65 -1.23 7.31 -5.35
CA SER A 65 -2.46 6.70 -5.88
C SER A 65 -2.62 6.94 -7.37
N PHE A 66 -2.38 8.17 -7.86
CA PHE A 66 -2.36 8.44 -9.31
C PHE A 66 -1.32 7.61 -10.03
N TRP A 67 -0.11 7.51 -9.47
CA TRP A 67 0.99 6.76 -10.07
C TRP A 67 0.70 5.26 -10.15
N ILE A 68 0.37 4.61 -9.03
CA ILE A 68 0.12 3.16 -9.00
C ILE A 68 -1.10 2.79 -9.86
N VAL A 69 -2.16 3.62 -9.86
CA VAL A 69 -3.34 3.34 -10.69
C VAL A 69 -3.01 3.37 -12.17
N SER A 70 -2.17 4.32 -12.62
CA SER A 70 -1.72 4.34 -14.01
C SER A 70 -0.90 3.09 -14.37
N LEU A 71 -0.03 2.62 -13.46
CA LEU A 71 0.78 1.42 -13.64
C LEU A 71 -0.05 0.14 -13.66
N MET A 72 -1.12 0.07 -12.89
CA MET A 72 -2.02 -1.08 -12.94
C MET A 72 -2.58 -1.32 -14.34
N ILE A 73 -2.99 -0.25 -15.03
CA ILE A 73 -3.53 -0.38 -16.37
C ILE A 73 -2.45 -0.99 -17.27
N THR A 74 -1.20 -0.54 -17.19
CA THR A 74 -0.10 -1.20 -17.96
C THR A 74 0.09 -2.66 -17.62
N ALA A 75 -0.05 -3.03 -16.34
CA ALA A 75 0.14 -4.39 -15.86
C ALA A 75 -0.95 -5.33 -16.37
N SER A 76 -2.18 -4.84 -16.48
CA SER A 76 -3.38 -5.62 -16.82
C SER A 76 -3.69 -5.65 -18.31
N SER A 77 -2.70 -5.47 -19.18
CA SER A 77 -2.88 -5.52 -20.63
C SER A 77 -3.30 -6.90 -21.15
N SER A 78 -3.02 -7.98 -20.41
CA SER A 78 -3.53 -9.32 -20.74
C SER A 78 -5.06 -9.32 -20.81
N ILE A 79 -5.74 -8.59 -19.92
CA ILE A 79 -7.21 -8.42 -19.94
C ILE A 79 -7.67 -7.73 -21.21
N TYR A 80 -6.92 -6.72 -21.67
CA TYR A 80 -7.21 -6.03 -22.92
C TYR A 80 -7.02 -6.95 -24.13
N LEU A 81 -5.92 -7.70 -24.18
CA LEU A 81 -5.63 -8.63 -25.27
C LEU A 81 -6.64 -9.78 -25.37
N PHE A 82 -7.11 -10.31 -24.24
CA PHE A 82 -8.14 -11.36 -24.21
C PHE A 82 -9.57 -10.82 -24.30
N SER A 83 -9.77 -9.50 -24.41
CA SER A 83 -11.10 -8.84 -24.47
C SER A 83 -12.06 -9.21 -23.33
N TYR A 84 -11.54 -9.56 -22.15
CA TYR A 84 -12.37 -10.01 -21.03
C TYR A 84 -12.93 -8.81 -20.23
N HIS A 85 -14.06 -8.27 -20.70
CA HIS A 85 -14.75 -7.12 -20.11
C HIS A 85 -13.81 -5.95 -19.78
N SER A 86 -12.99 -5.55 -20.74
CA SER A 86 -11.94 -4.53 -20.57
C SER A 86 -12.48 -3.15 -20.21
N SER A 87 -13.62 -2.72 -20.78
CA SER A 87 -14.25 -1.43 -20.46
C SER A 87 -14.73 -1.37 -19.01
N PHE A 88 -15.40 -2.43 -18.53
CA PHE A 88 -15.86 -2.52 -17.14
C PHE A 88 -14.68 -2.57 -16.15
N PHE A 89 -13.57 -3.22 -16.52
CA PHE A 89 -12.36 -3.21 -15.72
C PHE A 89 -11.81 -1.80 -15.53
N ILE A 90 -11.67 -1.02 -16.60
CA ILE A 90 -11.18 0.36 -16.51
C ILE A 90 -12.14 1.21 -15.67
N LEU A 91 -13.45 1.04 -15.85
CA LEU A 91 -14.45 1.76 -15.06
C LEU A 91 -14.24 1.53 -13.55
N LEU A 92 -14.02 0.29 -13.13
CA LEU A 92 -13.75 -0.02 -11.72
C LEU A 92 -12.42 0.55 -11.22
N VAL A 93 -11.38 0.52 -12.05
CA VAL A 93 -10.09 1.12 -11.73
C VAL A 93 -10.21 2.65 -11.57
N LEU A 94 -11.00 3.32 -12.40
CA LEU A 94 -11.28 4.76 -12.28
C LEU A 94 -12.14 5.08 -11.05
N LEU A 95 -13.20 4.30 -10.79
CA LEU A 95 -14.04 4.45 -9.59
C LEU A 95 -13.19 4.29 -8.32
N LEU A 96 -12.27 3.34 -8.32
CA LEU A 96 -11.32 3.17 -7.24
C LEU A 96 -10.43 4.41 -7.08
N LEU A 97 -9.89 4.96 -8.17
CA LEU A 97 -9.07 6.16 -8.05
C LEU A 97 -9.85 7.36 -7.51
N VAL A 98 -11.10 7.54 -7.94
CA VAL A 98 -11.95 8.62 -7.44
C VAL A 98 -12.17 8.47 -5.93
N THR A 99 -12.49 7.26 -5.46
CA THR A 99 -12.68 7.02 -4.02
C THR A 99 -11.39 7.24 -3.21
N LEU A 100 -10.24 6.76 -3.72
CA LEU A 100 -8.93 6.97 -3.08
C LEU A 100 -8.50 8.45 -3.06
N TYR A 101 -8.73 9.18 -4.14
CA TYR A 101 -8.47 10.62 -4.20
C TYR A 101 -9.32 11.36 -3.17
N CYS A 102 -10.62 11.06 -3.11
CA CYS A 102 -11.54 11.66 -2.16
C CYS A 102 -11.20 11.30 -0.70
N SER A 103 -10.74 10.09 -0.41
CA SER A 103 -10.34 9.72 0.96
C SER A 103 -9.13 10.51 1.44
N PHE A 104 -8.05 10.59 0.65
CA PHE A 104 -6.86 11.32 1.08
C PHE A 104 -7.05 12.84 1.11
N SER A 105 -7.90 13.38 0.24
CA SER A 105 -8.16 14.82 0.19
C SER A 105 -9.24 15.31 1.16
N SER A 106 -9.99 14.41 1.78
CA SER A 106 -11.07 14.81 2.69
C SER A 106 -10.54 15.59 3.90
N LEU A 107 -11.25 16.66 4.29
CA LEU A 107 -10.94 17.46 5.48
C LEU A 107 -11.81 17.12 6.70
N SER A 108 -12.90 16.37 6.51
CA SER A 108 -13.76 15.93 7.61
C SER A 108 -13.65 14.43 7.84
N LEU A 109 -13.66 14.01 9.11
CA LEU A 109 -13.59 12.59 9.47
C LEU A 109 -14.75 11.76 8.93
N LEU A 110 -15.96 12.33 8.87
CA LEU A 110 -17.11 11.62 8.33
C LEU A 110 -16.96 11.40 6.82
N SER A 111 -16.54 12.42 6.07
CA SER A 111 -16.26 12.25 4.64
C SER A 111 -15.12 11.26 4.41
N PHE A 112 -14.09 11.29 5.25
CA PHE A 112 -12.99 10.33 5.19
C PHE A 112 -13.49 8.89 5.37
N TYR A 113 -14.33 8.65 6.39
CA TYR A 113 -14.93 7.34 6.66
C TYR A 113 -15.76 6.82 5.49
N ILE A 114 -16.64 7.65 4.92
CA ILE A 114 -17.48 7.26 3.79
C ILE A 114 -16.62 6.87 2.59
N PHE A 115 -15.59 7.66 2.27
CA PHE A 115 -14.71 7.34 1.14
C PHE A 115 -13.81 6.13 1.42
N PHE A 116 -13.34 5.98 2.65
CA PHE A 116 -12.59 4.82 3.12
C PHE A 116 -13.36 3.52 2.89
N GLU A 117 -14.61 3.44 3.35
CA GLU A 117 -15.48 2.28 3.13
C GLU A 117 -15.85 2.11 1.65
N SER A 118 -16.12 3.21 0.94
CA SER A 118 -16.46 3.14 -0.48
C SER A 118 -15.35 2.53 -1.34
N SER A 119 -14.08 2.66 -0.93
CA SER A 119 -12.93 2.08 -1.66
C SER A 119 -12.92 0.54 -1.63
N LEU A 120 -13.58 -0.07 -0.65
CA LEU A 120 -13.70 -1.54 -0.54
C LEU A 120 -14.61 -2.13 -1.62
N ILE A 121 -15.58 -1.35 -2.12
CA ILE A 121 -16.55 -1.84 -3.12
C ILE A 121 -15.86 -2.09 -4.48
N PRO A 122 -15.15 -1.12 -5.11
CA PRO A 122 -14.43 -1.39 -6.36
C PRO A 122 -13.35 -2.46 -6.22
N THR A 123 -12.67 -2.53 -5.06
CA THR A 123 -11.59 -3.50 -4.83
C THR A 123 -12.12 -4.92 -4.74
N MET A 124 -13.24 -5.11 -4.05
CA MET A 124 -13.91 -6.41 -4.03
C MET A 124 -14.35 -6.82 -5.44
N LEU A 125 -14.95 -5.91 -6.22
CA LEU A 125 -15.36 -6.22 -7.59
C LEU A 125 -14.17 -6.60 -8.48
N LEU A 126 -12.99 -5.98 -8.29
CA LEU A 126 -11.77 -6.38 -8.99
C LEU A 126 -11.31 -7.81 -8.63
N ILE A 127 -11.37 -8.19 -7.35
CA ILE A 127 -10.99 -9.53 -6.87
C ILE A 127 -11.97 -10.59 -7.39
N LEU A 128 -13.28 -10.35 -7.26
CA LEU A 128 -14.30 -11.31 -7.69
C LEU A 128 -14.40 -11.45 -9.21
N GLY A 129 -14.22 -10.36 -9.95
CA GLY A 129 -14.33 -10.35 -11.42
C GLY A 129 -13.17 -11.05 -12.10
N TRP A 130 -11.94 -10.60 -11.83
CA TRP A 130 -10.72 -11.01 -12.57
C TRP A 130 -9.74 -11.85 -11.75
N GLY A 131 -10.10 -12.28 -10.53
CA GLY A 131 -9.29 -13.23 -9.76
C GLY A 131 -9.22 -14.61 -10.43
N TYR A 132 -8.05 -15.26 -10.36
CA TYR A 132 -7.77 -16.49 -11.12
C TYR A 132 -8.38 -17.77 -10.53
N GLN A 133 -8.46 -17.88 -9.20
CA GLN A 133 -8.82 -19.12 -8.49
C GLN A 133 -10.26 -19.07 -7.94
N PRO A 134 -10.92 -20.23 -7.74
CA PRO A 134 -12.28 -20.29 -7.17
C PRO A 134 -12.35 -19.76 -5.73
N GLU A 135 -11.23 -19.84 -4.99
CA GLU A 135 -11.11 -19.31 -3.62
C GLU A 135 -11.38 -17.79 -3.55
N ARG A 136 -11.33 -17.07 -4.68
CA ARG A 136 -11.59 -15.60 -4.78
C ARG A 136 -12.87 -15.14 -4.08
N LEU A 137 -13.91 -15.99 -4.07
CA LEU A 137 -15.15 -15.70 -3.35
C LEU A 137 -14.91 -15.64 -1.84
N GLN A 138 -14.13 -16.59 -1.31
CA GLN A 138 -13.77 -16.66 0.09
C GLN A 138 -12.86 -15.50 0.51
N ALA A 139 -11.85 -15.10 -0.28
CA ALA A 139 -11.06 -13.91 0.07
C ALA A 139 -11.86 -12.61 -0.05
N GLY A 140 -12.75 -12.49 -1.03
CA GLY A 140 -13.67 -11.34 -1.13
C GLY A 140 -14.53 -11.20 0.13
N ILE A 141 -15.07 -12.31 0.62
CA ILE A 141 -15.83 -12.39 1.87
C ILE A 141 -14.95 -12.00 3.07
N TYR A 142 -13.73 -12.54 3.18
CA TYR A 142 -12.82 -12.18 4.27
C TYR A 142 -12.48 -10.69 4.28
N LEU A 143 -12.16 -10.10 3.12
CA LEU A 143 -11.82 -8.69 3.03
C LEU A 143 -12.96 -7.83 3.56
N ILE A 144 -14.20 -8.05 3.11
CA ILE A 144 -15.37 -7.27 3.54
C ILE A 144 -15.64 -7.43 5.03
N PHE A 145 -15.71 -8.67 5.53
CA PHE A 145 -16.14 -8.88 6.92
C PHE A 145 -15.11 -8.38 7.93
N TYR A 146 -13.81 -8.53 7.65
CA TYR A 146 -12.78 -7.99 8.54
C TYR A 146 -12.86 -6.46 8.61
N THR A 147 -13.00 -5.78 7.46
CA THR A 147 -13.02 -4.32 7.43
C THR A 147 -14.32 -3.73 7.95
N LEU A 148 -15.50 -4.24 7.52
CA LEU A 148 -16.80 -3.71 7.95
C LEU A 148 -17.03 -3.88 9.45
N VAL A 149 -16.71 -5.05 10.01
CA VAL A 149 -16.90 -5.29 11.45
C VAL A 149 -15.99 -4.38 12.28
N ALA A 150 -14.78 -4.09 11.79
CA ALA A 150 -13.86 -3.19 12.48
C ALA A 150 -14.24 -1.71 12.31
N SER A 151 -14.90 -1.35 11.21
CA SER A 151 -15.19 0.05 10.86
C SER A 151 -16.56 0.54 11.32
N LEU A 152 -17.56 -0.32 11.51
CA LEU A 152 -18.84 0.10 12.08
C LEU A 152 -18.72 0.69 13.51
N PRO A 153 -17.89 0.15 14.41
CA PRO A 153 -17.61 0.79 15.70
C PRO A 153 -16.99 2.19 15.57
N LEU A 154 -16.13 2.41 14.56
CA LEU A 154 -15.57 3.73 14.29
C LEU A 154 -16.67 4.75 13.97
N LEU A 155 -17.69 4.39 13.18
CA LEU A 155 -18.81 5.27 12.86
C LEU A 155 -19.57 5.74 14.11
N LEU A 156 -19.85 4.83 15.05
CA LEU A 156 -20.51 5.17 16.31
C LEU A 156 -19.69 6.19 17.10
N VAL A 157 -18.37 6.00 17.11
CA VAL A 157 -17.48 6.94 17.79
C VAL A 157 -17.46 8.30 17.09
N LEU A 158 -17.44 8.34 15.76
CA LEU A 158 -17.49 9.59 15.00
C LEU A 158 -18.74 10.42 15.32
N PHE A 159 -19.91 9.79 15.48
CA PHE A 159 -21.11 10.52 15.92
C PHE A 159 -20.98 11.06 17.35
N LYS A 160 -20.36 10.31 18.25
CA LYS A 160 -20.08 10.79 19.61
C LYS A 160 -19.11 11.97 19.61
N VAL A 161 -18.02 11.90 18.84
CA VAL A 161 -17.07 13.02 18.66
C VAL A 161 -17.80 14.25 18.11
N ASN A 162 -18.67 14.07 17.12
CA ASN A 162 -19.47 15.17 16.58
C ASN A 162 -20.40 15.80 17.62
N SER A 163 -21.00 15.00 18.52
CA SER A 163 -21.83 15.53 19.60
C SER A 163 -21.06 16.35 20.64
N ILE A 164 -19.75 16.11 20.80
CA ILE A 164 -18.89 16.82 21.76
C ILE A 164 -18.33 18.11 21.15
N PHE A 165 -17.75 18.04 19.95
CA PHE A 165 -17.09 19.18 19.30
C PHE A 165 -17.98 19.99 18.36
N ASN A 166 -19.20 19.52 18.08
CA ASN A 166 -20.12 20.04 17.05
C ASN A 166 -19.54 20.09 15.62
N THR A 167 -18.31 19.62 15.42
CA THR A 167 -17.60 19.62 14.15
C THR A 167 -16.71 18.38 14.03
N LEU A 168 -16.51 17.91 12.80
CA LEU A 168 -15.61 16.79 12.46
C LEU A 168 -14.46 17.21 11.53
N TYR A 169 -14.15 18.50 11.49
CA TYR A 169 -13.13 19.07 10.60
C TYR A 169 -11.73 18.90 11.19
N PHE A 170 -10.80 18.24 10.46
CA PHE A 170 -9.47 17.85 10.96
C PHE A 170 -8.70 18.98 11.68
N PRO A 171 -8.58 20.20 11.11
CA PRO A 171 -7.88 21.29 11.76
C PRO A 171 -8.49 21.74 13.10
N LEU A 172 -9.81 21.66 13.26
CA LEU A 172 -10.53 22.14 14.44
C LEU A 172 -10.65 21.08 15.54
N LEU A 173 -10.40 19.82 15.22
CA LEU A 173 -10.43 18.74 16.21
C LEU A 173 -9.26 18.88 17.17
N PHE A 174 -9.56 18.79 18.47
CA PHE A 174 -8.58 18.70 19.55
C PHE A 174 -8.80 17.40 20.31
N ASP A 175 -7.93 17.16 21.29
CA ASP A 175 -8.00 15.97 22.13
C ASP A 175 -9.31 15.93 22.91
N CYS A 176 -10.00 14.78 22.89
CA CYS A 176 -11.24 14.58 23.64
C CYS A 176 -11.01 14.52 25.16
N GLY A 177 -9.77 14.27 25.63
CA GLY A 177 -9.43 14.12 27.05
C GLY A 177 -10.22 13.02 27.79
N SER A 178 -11.08 12.27 27.08
CA SER A 178 -12.01 11.33 27.69
C SER A 178 -11.31 10.01 27.98
N PHE A 179 -11.31 9.57 29.23
CA PHE A 179 -10.59 8.38 29.71
C PHE A 179 -11.18 7.02 29.28
N TYR A 180 -12.18 6.98 28.39
CA TYR A 180 -12.84 5.72 28.04
C TYR A 180 -11.94 4.86 27.15
N PHE A 181 -11.40 3.78 27.71
CA PHE A 181 -10.62 2.78 26.98
C PHE A 181 -11.37 2.20 25.76
N MET A 182 -12.68 2.01 25.84
CA MET A 182 -13.48 1.54 24.70
C MET A 182 -13.50 2.53 23.53
N PHE A 183 -13.48 3.84 23.81
CA PHE A 183 -13.40 4.87 22.78
C PHE A 183 -12.06 4.80 22.05
N TYR A 184 -10.97 4.61 22.80
CA TYR A 184 -9.63 4.40 22.25
C TYR A 184 -9.58 3.22 21.27
N ILE A 185 -10.07 2.05 21.70
CA ILE A 185 -10.05 0.85 20.85
C ILE A 185 -10.89 1.05 19.60
N PHE A 186 -12.14 1.51 19.73
CA PHE A 186 -13.06 1.61 18.59
C PHE A 186 -12.62 2.61 17.54
N ILE A 187 -11.91 3.66 17.93
CA ILE A 187 -11.36 4.58 16.94
C ILE A 187 -10.18 3.96 16.18
N LEU A 188 -9.29 3.25 16.85
CA LEU A 188 -8.08 2.71 16.21
C LEU A 188 -8.34 1.40 15.46
N LEU A 189 -9.28 0.57 15.90
CA LEU A 189 -9.48 -0.80 15.41
C LEU A 189 -9.66 -0.87 13.89
N ALA A 190 -10.49 0.00 13.30
CA ALA A 190 -10.72 0.04 11.86
C ALA A 190 -9.42 0.23 11.07
N PHE A 191 -8.54 1.09 11.57
CA PHE A 191 -7.27 1.38 10.93
C PHE A 191 -6.22 0.30 11.18
N LEU A 192 -6.27 -0.36 12.35
CA LEU A 192 -5.41 -1.49 12.71
C LEU A 192 -5.80 -2.81 12.01
N VAL A 193 -7.02 -2.92 11.47
CA VAL A 193 -7.40 -4.04 10.61
C VAL A 193 -7.01 -3.78 9.16
N SER A 194 -7.16 -2.53 8.68
CA SER A 194 -6.74 -2.14 7.32
C SER A 194 -5.22 -2.05 7.17
N MET A 195 -4.48 -1.58 8.19
CA MET A 195 -3.06 -1.83 8.34
C MET A 195 -2.89 -3.14 9.10
N PRO A 196 -2.66 -4.27 8.41
CA PRO A 196 -2.77 -5.63 8.93
C PRO A 196 -1.88 -5.84 10.15
N MET A 197 -2.45 -5.61 11.33
CA MET A 197 -1.76 -5.93 12.57
C MET A 197 -1.66 -7.44 12.71
N PHE A 198 -0.62 -7.86 13.43
CA PHE A 198 -0.55 -9.23 13.92
C PHE A 198 -1.84 -9.56 14.69
N LEU A 199 -2.35 -10.79 14.53
CA LEU A 199 -3.75 -11.24 14.79
C LEU A 199 -4.76 -10.99 13.64
N PHE A 200 -4.86 -9.77 13.11
CA PHE A 200 -5.84 -9.43 12.08
C PHE A 200 -5.32 -9.56 10.64
N HIS A 201 -4.06 -9.96 10.45
CA HIS A 201 -3.39 -10.02 9.15
C HIS A 201 -3.88 -11.09 8.17
N LEU A 202 -4.67 -12.09 8.59
CA LEU A 202 -4.98 -13.28 7.77
C LEU A 202 -5.75 -12.97 6.48
N TRP A 203 -6.51 -11.88 6.41
CA TRP A 203 -7.23 -11.49 5.21
C TRP A 203 -6.29 -11.08 4.07
N LEU A 204 -5.12 -10.51 4.40
CA LEU A 204 -4.22 -9.93 3.42
C LEU A 204 -3.55 -11.00 2.53
N PRO A 205 -2.89 -12.06 3.06
CA PRO A 205 -2.29 -13.08 2.21
C PRO A 205 -3.31 -13.73 1.28
N LYS A 206 -4.53 -13.99 1.75
CA LYS A 206 -5.61 -14.56 0.92
C LYS A 206 -6.04 -13.59 -0.19
N ALA A 207 -6.30 -12.32 0.16
CA ALA A 207 -6.70 -11.30 -0.80
C ALA A 207 -5.65 -11.09 -1.89
N HIS A 208 -4.36 -11.03 -1.55
CA HIS A 208 -3.28 -10.84 -2.52
C HIS A 208 -3.06 -12.04 -3.44
N VAL A 209 -3.16 -13.25 -2.90
CA VAL A 209 -2.90 -14.48 -3.64
C VAL A 209 -3.95 -14.70 -4.73
N GLU A 210 -5.21 -14.36 -4.42
CA GLU A 210 -6.37 -14.59 -5.28
C GLU A 210 -6.70 -13.41 -6.21
N ALA A 211 -6.27 -12.19 -5.86
CA ALA A 211 -6.48 -11.01 -6.68
C ALA A 211 -5.75 -11.07 -8.04
N PRO A 212 -6.31 -10.42 -9.08
CA PRO A 212 -5.56 -10.10 -10.30
C PRO A 212 -4.38 -9.17 -9.96
N ILE A 213 -3.44 -9.00 -10.90
CA ILE A 213 -2.26 -8.14 -10.70
C ILE A 213 -2.64 -6.75 -10.23
N SER A 214 -3.60 -6.12 -10.90
CA SER A 214 -4.09 -4.79 -10.58
C SER A 214 -4.59 -4.72 -9.13
N GLY A 215 -5.43 -5.68 -8.72
CA GLY A 215 -5.90 -5.81 -7.35
C GLY A 215 -4.74 -5.92 -6.35
N SER A 216 -3.78 -6.82 -6.60
CA SER A 216 -2.61 -6.96 -5.73
C SER A 216 -1.74 -5.70 -5.66
N MET A 217 -1.61 -4.95 -6.76
CA MET A 217 -0.84 -3.70 -6.81
C MET A 217 -1.49 -2.60 -6.00
N ILE A 218 -2.82 -2.42 -6.05
CA ILE A 218 -3.51 -1.39 -5.25
C ILE A 218 -3.51 -1.76 -3.78
N LEU A 219 -3.82 -3.03 -3.47
CA LEU A 219 -3.82 -3.54 -2.11
C LEU A 219 -2.46 -3.24 -1.47
N ALA A 220 -1.38 -3.64 -2.13
CA ALA A 220 -0.04 -3.44 -1.60
C ALA A 220 0.39 -1.97 -1.65
N GLY A 221 -0.01 -1.25 -2.69
CA GLY A 221 0.43 0.10 -3.00
C GLY A 221 -0.21 1.17 -2.13
N VAL A 222 -1.54 1.17 -2.05
CA VAL A 222 -2.33 2.30 -1.54
C VAL A 222 -3.31 1.91 -0.43
N LEU A 223 -4.01 0.77 -0.53
CA LEU A 223 -5.09 0.45 0.43
C LEU A 223 -4.58 0.25 1.85
N LEU A 224 -3.43 -0.42 2.02
CA LEU A 224 -2.79 -0.52 3.34
C LEU A 224 -2.48 0.87 3.90
N LYS A 225 -2.05 1.81 3.04
CA LYS A 225 -1.64 3.17 3.44
C LYS A 225 -2.82 4.02 3.87
N LEU A 226 -4.03 3.72 3.42
CA LEU A 226 -5.24 4.38 3.93
C LEU A 226 -5.42 4.15 5.44
N GLY A 227 -5.08 2.96 5.94
CA GLY A 227 -5.10 2.68 7.37
C GLY A 227 -4.07 3.52 8.13
N GLY A 228 -2.83 3.60 7.63
CA GLY A 228 -1.78 4.44 8.22
C GLY A 228 -2.14 5.94 8.22
N TYR A 229 -2.71 6.43 7.12
CA TYR A 229 -3.24 7.79 7.03
C TYR A 229 -4.38 8.04 8.03
N GLY A 230 -5.30 7.07 8.18
CA GLY A 230 -6.37 7.13 9.16
C GLY A 230 -5.86 7.23 10.59
N ILE A 231 -4.87 6.40 10.96
CA ILE A 231 -4.19 6.49 12.26
C ILE A 231 -3.62 7.89 12.46
N PHE A 232 -2.82 8.40 11.51
CA PHE A 232 -2.20 9.73 11.58
C PHE A 232 -3.24 10.84 11.84
N ARG A 233 -4.34 10.83 11.10
CA ARG A 233 -5.40 11.85 11.23
C ARG A 233 -6.10 11.83 12.58
N VAL A 234 -6.29 10.63 13.10
CA VAL A 234 -7.02 10.37 14.33
C VAL A 234 -6.15 10.56 15.57
N MET A 235 -4.83 10.44 15.45
CA MET A 235 -3.89 10.65 16.57
C MET A 235 -4.10 11.98 17.29
N LYS A 236 -4.52 13.04 16.57
CA LYS A 236 -4.82 14.36 17.16
C LYS A 236 -5.99 14.31 18.17
N ILE A 237 -6.96 13.42 17.97
CA ILE A 237 -8.12 13.25 18.87
C ILE A 237 -7.75 12.40 20.09
N ILE A 238 -6.73 11.54 19.95
CA ILE A 238 -6.37 10.51 20.92
C ILE A 238 -5.05 10.85 21.63
N SER A 239 -4.46 12.04 21.49
CA SER A 239 -3.10 12.29 21.97
C SER A 239 -2.87 11.90 23.44
N PHE A 240 -3.79 12.24 24.33
CA PHE A 240 -3.71 11.97 25.77
C PHE A 240 -3.88 10.49 26.10
N LEU A 241 -4.88 9.83 25.52
CA LEU A 241 -5.08 8.38 25.64
C LEU A 241 -3.95 7.58 25.00
N GLY A 242 -3.37 8.10 23.92
CA GLY A 242 -2.28 7.49 23.19
C GLY A 242 -1.03 7.39 24.05
N LEU A 243 -0.71 8.43 24.82
CA LEU A 243 0.39 8.39 25.78
C LEU A 243 0.25 7.23 26.78
N SER A 244 -0.96 6.91 27.22
CA SER A 244 -1.19 5.82 28.17
C SER A 244 -1.28 4.44 27.53
N PHE A 245 -1.87 4.29 26.33
CA PHE A 245 -2.23 2.97 25.79
C PHE A 245 -1.41 2.52 24.56
N ASN A 246 -0.68 3.42 23.88
CA ASN A 246 0.03 3.08 22.63
C ASN A 246 1.11 2.01 22.83
N TYR A 247 1.65 1.83 24.04
CA TYR A 247 2.64 0.78 24.33
C TYR A 247 2.15 -0.63 23.96
N PHE A 248 0.84 -0.88 24.12
CA PHE A 248 0.25 -2.18 23.80
C PHE A 248 0.33 -2.47 22.30
N TRP A 249 -0.09 -1.53 21.46
CA TRP A 249 -0.04 -1.69 20.02
C TRP A 249 1.38 -1.65 19.46
N LEU A 250 2.25 -0.82 20.04
CA LEU A 250 3.66 -0.75 19.65
C LEU A 250 4.37 -2.09 19.92
N SER A 251 4.14 -2.71 21.08
CA SER A 251 4.71 -4.02 21.38
C SER A 251 4.12 -5.11 20.49
N LEU A 252 2.79 -5.20 20.37
CA LEU A 252 2.12 -6.21 19.54
C LEU A 252 2.58 -6.16 18.07
N SER A 253 2.69 -4.95 17.50
CA SER A 253 3.11 -4.77 16.11
C SER A 253 4.56 -5.23 15.89
N LEU A 254 5.50 -4.82 16.74
CA LEU A 254 6.92 -5.17 16.59
C LEU A 254 7.18 -6.67 16.84
N PHE A 255 6.61 -7.26 17.89
CA PHE A 255 6.70 -8.71 18.12
C PHE A 255 6.04 -9.49 16.98
N GLY A 256 4.86 -9.04 16.54
CA GLY A 256 4.12 -9.65 15.45
C GLY A 256 4.87 -9.60 14.11
N GLY A 257 5.55 -8.49 13.82
CA GLY A 257 6.40 -8.35 12.64
C GLY A 257 7.54 -9.36 12.62
N VAL A 258 8.19 -9.62 13.77
CA VAL A 258 9.23 -10.65 13.88
C VAL A 258 8.65 -12.03 13.58
N ILE A 259 7.50 -12.38 14.15
CA ILE A 259 6.84 -13.67 13.90
C ILE A 259 6.47 -13.82 12.43
N VAL A 260 5.92 -12.78 11.80
CA VAL A 260 5.57 -12.78 10.37
C VAL A 260 6.83 -12.95 9.51
N SER A 261 7.94 -12.33 9.89
CA SER A 261 9.21 -12.49 9.16
C SER A 261 9.73 -13.94 9.19
N PHE A 262 9.53 -14.68 10.29
CA PHE A 262 9.79 -16.13 10.34
C PHE A 262 8.84 -16.92 9.43
N ILE A 263 7.57 -16.52 9.36
CA ILE A 263 6.60 -17.14 8.45
C ILE A 263 7.05 -16.95 7.00
N CYS A 264 7.56 -15.75 6.61
CA CYS A 264 8.04 -15.46 5.25
C CYS A 264 9.09 -16.47 4.75
N ILE A 265 10.05 -16.86 5.60
CA ILE A 265 11.16 -17.75 5.22
C ILE A 265 10.64 -19.15 4.82
N ARG A 266 9.48 -19.55 5.36
CA ARG A 266 8.87 -20.86 5.08
C ARG A 266 7.87 -20.84 3.93
N GLN A 267 7.57 -19.66 3.37
CA GLN A 267 6.58 -19.55 2.29
C GLN A 267 7.16 -20.07 0.98
N VAL A 268 6.44 -21.01 0.35
CA VAL A 268 6.79 -21.55 -0.97
C VAL A 268 6.13 -20.74 -2.09
N ASP A 269 4.99 -20.08 -1.84
CA ASP A 269 4.30 -19.28 -2.84
C ASP A 269 4.89 -17.86 -2.95
N LEU A 270 5.26 -17.43 -4.16
CA LEU A 270 5.87 -16.11 -4.39
C LEU A 270 4.95 -14.95 -3.97
N LYS A 271 3.66 -15.00 -4.35
CA LYS A 271 2.71 -13.93 -4.00
C LYS A 271 2.43 -13.85 -2.50
N SER A 272 2.34 -15.00 -1.82
CA SER A 272 2.12 -15.01 -0.37
C SER A 272 3.37 -14.51 0.36
N LEU A 273 4.57 -14.85 -0.11
CA LEU A 273 5.83 -14.35 0.45
C LEU A 273 5.90 -12.82 0.38
N ILE A 274 5.56 -12.22 -0.78
CA ILE A 274 5.52 -10.75 -0.94
C ILE A 274 4.44 -10.13 -0.03
N ALA A 275 3.29 -10.79 0.12
CA ALA A 275 2.21 -10.35 1.01
C ALA A 275 2.66 -10.35 2.49
N TYR A 276 3.32 -11.40 2.96
CA TYR A 276 3.82 -11.45 4.33
C TYR A 276 4.98 -10.47 4.57
N SER A 277 5.86 -10.23 3.59
CA SER A 277 6.86 -9.16 3.72
C SER A 277 6.20 -7.79 3.89
N SER A 278 5.05 -7.55 3.23
CA SER A 278 4.32 -6.29 3.40
C SER A 278 3.74 -6.11 4.80
N ILE A 279 3.28 -7.19 5.44
CA ILE A 279 2.84 -7.15 6.83
C ILE A 279 4.03 -6.82 7.75
N ALA A 280 5.22 -7.37 7.49
CA ALA A 280 6.42 -7.09 8.28
C ALA A 280 6.82 -5.61 8.19
N HIS A 281 6.93 -5.00 7.01
CA HIS A 281 7.27 -3.58 6.89
C HIS A 281 6.17 -2.66 7.46
N MET A 282 4.88 -2.97 7.22
CA MET A 282 3.79 -2.17 7.78
C MET A 282 3.72 -2.27 9.31
N SER A 283 4.18 -3.38 9.93
CA SER A 283 4.27 -3.48 11.38
C SER A 283 5.24 -2.44 11.98
N MET A 284 6.34 -2.13 11.28
CA MET A 284 7.27 -1.08 11.69
C MET A 284 6.66 0.33 11.51
N VAL A 285 5.84 0.53 10.47
CA VAL A 285 5.06 1.78 10.26
C VAL A 285 4.10 2.00 11.44
N ILE A 286 3.37 0.97 11.87
CA ILE A 286 2.46 1.06 13.02
C ILE A 286 3.23 1.36 14.29
N GLY A 287 4.35 0.68 14.53
CA GLY A 287 5.24 0.95 15.65
C GLY A 287 5.68 2.42 15.69
N GLY A 288 6.11 2.98 14.56
CA GLY A 288 6.51 4.38 14.46
C GLY A 288 5.38 5.37 14.68
N LEU A 289 4.21 5.15 14.07
CA LEU A 289 3.02 6.00 14.26
C LEU A 289 2.58 6.03 15.74
N MET A 290 2.69 4.91 16.44
CA MET A 290 2.31 4.79 17.86
C MET A 290 3.28 5.51 18.81
N THR A 291 4.53 5.81 18.39
CA THR A 291 5.48 6.60 19.22
C THR A 291 5.07 8.08 19.35
N MET A 292 4.22 8.60 18.46
CA MET A 292 3.84 10.01 18.38
C MET A 292 5.02 11.00 18.22
N ASN A 293 6.18 10.51 17.78
CA ASN A 293 7.35 11.34 17.50
C ASN A 293 7.33 11.81 16.05
N TRP A 294 7.88 13.00 15.82
CA TRP A 294 7.97 13.57 14.47
C TRP A 294 8.82 12.73 13.51
N TRP A 295 9.96 12.21 13.97
CA TRP A 295 10.75 11.21 13.23
C TRP A 295 9.94 9.95 12.90
N GLY A 296 9.05 9.53 13.81
CA GLY A 296 8.13 8.42 13.60
C GLY A 296 7.11 8.72 12.50
N PHE A 297 6.52 9.93 12.49
CA PHE A 297 5.58 10.34 11.45
C PHE A 297 6.24 10.46 10.07
N MET A 298 7.38 11.16 9.95
CA MET A 298 8.09 11.28 8.67
C MET A 298 8.66 9.94 8.19
N GLY A 299 9.13 9.10 9.11
CA GLY A 299 9.56 7.74 8.82
C GLY A 299 8.44 6.82 8.34
N SER A 300 7.28 6.90 8.99
CA SER A 300 6.09 6.15 8.60
C SER A 300 5.65 6.52 7.18
N LEU A 301 5.68 7.81 6.83
CA LEU A 301 5.31 8.29 5.50
C LEU A 301 6.31 7.83 4.44
N SER A 302 7.61 8.01 4.68
CA SER A 302 8.65 7.62 3.72
C SER A 302 8.65 6.11 3.48
N LEU A 303 8.50 5.29 4.54
CA LEU A 303 8.35 3.83 4.37
C LEU A 303 7.04 3.46 3.68
N MET A 304 5.92 4.12 3.95
CA MET A 304 4.65 3.88 3.26
C MET A 304 4.76 4.13 1.75
N VAL A 305 5.39 5.23 1.34
CA VAL A 305 5.59 5.55 -0.09
C VAL A 305 6.61 4.60 -0.73
N GLY A 306 7.77 4.41 -0.10
CA GLY A 306 8.83 3.55 -0.62
C GLY A 306 8.39 2.10 -0.76
N HIS A 307 7.76 1.56 0.29
CA HIS A 307 7.21 0.21 0.24
C HIS A 307 6.07 0.13 -0.78
N GLY A 308 5.22 1.15 -0.90
CA GLY A 308 4.13 1.15 -1.88
C GLY A 308 4.61 0.93 -3.32
N LEU A 309 5.72 1.57 -3.70
CA LEU A 309 6.35 1.39 -5.02
C LEU A 309 7.13 0.07 -5.12
N CYS A 310 7.85 -0.32 -4.06
CA CYS A 310 8.65 -1.55 -4.06
C CYS A 310 7.76 -2.81 -4.14
N SER A 311 6.75 -2.91 -3.28
CA SER A 311 5.89 -4.09 -3.21
C SER A 311 5.01 -4.25 -4.44
N SER A 312 4.49 -3.17 -5.01
CA SER A 312 3.76 -3.21 -6.30
C SER A 312 4.66 -3.68 -7.45
N GLY A 313 5.93 -3.27 -7.46
CA GLY A 313 6.93 -3.76 -8.41
C GLY A 313 7.22 -5.26 -8.25
N LEU A 314 7.37 -5.74 -7.02
CA LEU A 314 7.57 -7.17 -6.73
C LEU A 314 6.34 -8.01 -7.15
N PHE A 315 5.12 -7.52 -6.89
CA PHE A 315 3.90 -8.18 -7.39
C PHE A 315 3.87 -8.23 -8.92
N CYS A 316 4.34 -7.17 -9.61
CA CYS A 316 4.46 -7.22 -11.07
C CYS A 316 5.47 -8.28 -11.54
N LEU A 317 6.64 -8.33 -10.93
CA LEU A 317 7.66 -9.34 -11.26
C LEU A 317 7.13 -10.75 -11.06
N SER A 318 6.44 -11.00 -9.95
CA SER A 318 5.81 -12.29 -9.67
C SER A 318 4.78 -12.65 -10.75
N ASN A 319 4.06 -11.66 -11.29
CA ASN A 319 3.10 -11.91 -12.34
C ASN A 319 3.74 -12.17 -13.71
N ILE A 320 4.83 -11.48 -14.05
CA ILE A 320 5.52 -11.73 -15.33
C ILE A 320 6.03 -13.18 -15.37
N ILE A 321 6.50 -13.71 -14.24
CA ILE A 321 6.83 -15.14 -14.14
C ILE A 321 5.57 -16.01 -14.24
N TYR A 322 4.49 -15.62 -13.56
CA TYR A 322 3.21 -16.35 -13.59
C TYR A 322 2.60 -16.44 -15.00
N GLU A 323 2.66 -15.38 -15.81
CA GLU A 323 2.17 -15.38 -17.20
C GLU A 323 2.94 -16.35 -18.10
N ARG A 324 4.17 -16.75 -17.73
CA ARG A 324 5.02 -17.66 -18.51
C ARG A 324 4.92 -19.10 -18.04
N LEU A 325 4.94 -19.32 -16.73
CA LEU A 325 4.94 -20.66 -16.14
C LEU A 325 3.57 -21.17 -15.69
N GLY A 326 2.60 -20.27 -15.48
CA GLY A 326 1.29 -20.62 -14.94
C GLY A 326 1.29 -21.04 -13.46
N SER A 327 2.44 -21.04 -12.79
CA SER A 327 2.62 -21.45 -11.39
C SER A 327 3.15 -20.32 -10.50
N ARG A 328 2.69 -20.30 -9.24
CA ARG A 328 3.13 -19.34 -8.21
C ARG A 328 4.23 -19.88 -7.30
N SER A 329 4.52 -21.18 -7.35
CA SER A 329 5.44 -21.85 -6.43
C SER A 329 6.90 -21.55 -6.78
N LEU A 330 7.69 -21.22 -5.75
CA LEU A 330 9.14 -20.97 -5.85
C LEU A 330 9.91 -22.16 -6.43
N LEU A 331 9.45 -23.39 -6.15
CA LEU A 331 10.10 -24.62 -6.62
C LEU A 331 10.03 -24.80 -8.14
N ILE A 332 8.96 -24.33 -8.78
CA ILE A 332 8.82 -24.39 -10.24
C ILE A 332 9.54 -23.19 -10.87
N ASN A 333 9.49 -22.05 -10.19
CA ASN A 333 10.02 -20.78 -10.68
C ASN A 333 11.52 -20.59 -10.40
N SER A 334 12.30 -21.66 -10.27
CA SER A 334 13.75 -21.61 -10.00
C SER A 334 14.59 -21.43 -11.28
N GLY A 335 15.80 -20.90 -11.13
CA GLY A 335 16.77 -20.79 -12.23
C GLY A 335 16.42 -19.79 -13.33
N MET A 336 15.64 -18.76 -13.02
CA MET A 336 15.15 -17.77 -14.00
C MET A 336 16.24 -16.95 -14.67
N ILE A 337 17.45 -16.84 -14.07
CA ILE A 337 18.60 -16.15 -14.68
C ILE A 337 18.95 -16.77 -16.04
N ASN A 338 18.83 -18.09 -16.17
CA ASN A 338 19.18 -18.81 -17.40
C ASN A 338 18.19 -18.52 -18.54
N LEU A 339 16.94 -18.19 -18.20
CA LEU A 339 15.88 -17.91 -19.18
C LEU A 339 15.78 -16.43 -19.52
N MET A 340 15.84 -15.54 -18.52
CA MET A 340 15.55 -14.10 -18.67
C MET A 340 16.54 -13.25 -17.85
N PRO A 341 17.83 -13.17 -18.26
CA PRO A 341 18.87 -12.51 -17.47
C PRO A 341 18.65 -10.99 -17.31
N THR A 342 18.01 -10.36 -18.28
CA THR A 342 17.63 -8.94 -18.19
C THR A 342 16.53 -8.70 -17.17
N MET A 343 15.64 -9.67 -16.93
CA MET A 343 14.60 -9.59 -15.88
C MET A 343 15.17 -9.88 -14.50
N SER A 344 16.18 -10.74 -14.39
CA SER A 344 16.84 -11.00 -13.10
C SER A 344 17.51 -9.75 -12.54
N PHE A 345 17.98 -8.83 -13.39
CA PHE A 345 18.48 -7.52 -12.93
C PHE A 345 17.38 -6.69 -12.23
N TRP A 346 16.16 -6.65 -12.79
CA TRP A 346 15.05 -5.95 -12.14
C TRP A 346 14.59 -6.62 -10.85
N TRP A 347 14.66 -7.97 -10.80
CA TRP A 347 14.49 -8.72 -9.56
C TRP A 347 15.50 -8.30 -8.49
N PHE A 348 16.77 -8.19 -8.85
CA PHE A 348 17.82 -7.73 -7.93
C PHE A 348 17.58 -6.29 -7.46
N LEU A 349 17.24 -5.39 -8.39
CA LEU A 349 16.99 -3.99 -8.05
C LEU A 349 15.81 -3.83 -7.08
N LEU A 350 14.67 -4.48 -7.34
CA LEU A 350 13.50 -4.39 -6.48
C LEU A 350 13.65 -5.19 -5.18
N SER A 351 14.36 -6.33 -5.19
CA SER A 351 14.68 -7.05 -3.95
C SER A 351 15.63 -6.26 -3.06
N SER A 352 16.62 -5.56 -3.65
CA SER A 352 17.54 -4.69 -2.91
C SER A 352 16.84 -3.50 -2.26
N SER A 353 15.84 -2.89 -2.94
CA SER A 353 15.00 -1.87 -2.31
C SER A 353 14.12 -2.44 -1.20
N ASN A 354 13.68 -3.70 -1.29
CA ASN A 354 12.89 -4.34 -0.23
C ASN A 354 13.74 -4.69 1.00
N MET A 355 15.03 -4.99 0.81
CA MET A 355 16.03 -5.12 1.89
C MET A 355 16.45 -3.76 2.47
N ALA A 356 15.90 -2.65 1.96
CA ALA A 356 16.26 -1.29 2.35
C ALA A 356 17.76 -1.00 2.14
N ALA A 357 18.35 -1.42 1.01
CA ALA A 357 19.72 -1.08 0.64
C ALA A 357 19.85 0.39 0.13
N PRO A 358 21.01 1.06 0.30
CA PRO A 358 21.25 2.36 -0.32
C PRO A 358 21.32 2.22 -1.86
N PRO A 359 20.75 3.13 -2.68
CA PRO A 359 20.08 4.40 -2.37
C PRO A 359 18.53 4.32 -2.43
N SER A 360 17.89 3.41 -1.67
CA SER A 360 16.42 3.30 -1.65
C SER A 360 15.72 4.21 -0.62
N LEU A 361 14.48 4.65 -0.91
CA LEU A 361 13.64 5.40 0.04
C LEU A 361 13.29 4.57 1.29
N ASN A 362 13.22 3.24 1.14
CA ASN A 362 12.94 2.33 2.25
C ASN A 362 14.01 2.41 3.35
N LEU A 363 15.30 2.58 2.98
CA LEU A 363 16.37 2.78 3.96
C LEU A 363 16.12 4.02 4.81
N PHE A 364 15.76 5.14 4.16
CA PHE A 364 15.47 6.38 4.88
C PHE A 364 14.27 6.25 5.83
N GLY A 365 13.22 5.53 5.41
CA GLY A 365 12.06 5.27 6.25
C GLY A 365 12.36 4.32 7.42
N GLU A 366 13.06 3.22 7.18
CA GLU A 366 13.42 2.28 8.25
C GLU A 366 14.38 2.92 9.26
N PHE A 367 15.36 3.71 8.81
CA PHE A 367 16.31 4.39 9.70
C PHE A 367 15.62 5.39 10.66
N SER A 368 14.70 6.21 10.16
CA SER A 368 13.96 7.15 11.01
C SER A 368 12.99 6.44 11.95
N LEU A 369 12.35 5.35 11.50
CA LEU A 369 11.49 4.52 12.33
C LEU A 369 12.30 3.84 13.45
N LEU A 370 13.47 3.28 13.15
CA LEU A 370 14.40 2.74 14.14
C LEU A 370 14.73 3.79 15.22
N ASN A 371 15.12 5.00 14.81
CA ASN A 371 15.41 6.09 15.74
C ASN A 371 14.20 6.46 16.59
N SER A 372 13.01 6.53 16.00
CA SER A 372 11.77 6.88 16.71
C SER A 372 11.42 5.84 17.79
N VAL A 373 11.51 4.54 17.50
CA VAL A 373 11.16 3.48 18.45
C VAL A 373 12.22 3.34 19.55
N ILE A 374 13.51 3.46 19.21
CA ILE A 374 14.60 3.45 20.20
C ILE A 374 14.48 4.64 21.15
N SER A 375 14.10 5.81 20.64
CA SER A 375 13.87 7.00 21.49
C SER A 375 12.69 6.81 22.45
N TRP A 376 11.70 5.99 22.10
CA TRP A 376 10.55 5.69 22.95
C TRP A 376 10.90 4.69 24.07
N SER A 377 11.56 3.58 23.74
CA SER A 377 12.19 2.73 24.75
C SER A 377 13.38 1.92 24.21
N PRO A 378 14.50 1.85 24.95
CA PRO A 378 15.68 1.13 24.51
C PRO A 378 15.47 -0.40 24.49
N TYR A 379 14.49 -0.92 25.25
CA TYR A 379 14.20 -2.36 25.28
C TYR A 379 13.71 -2.91 23.93
N MET A 380 13.07 -2.07 23.10
CA MET A 380 12.60 -2.48 21.77
C MET A 380 13.73 -2.66 20.76
N PHE A 381 14.97 -2.27 21.09
CA PHE A 381 16.13 -2.40 20.23
C PHE A 381 16.36 -3.83 19.72
N LEU A 382 16.21 -4.83 20.58
CA LEU A 382 16.39 -6.24 20.21
C LEU A 382 15.42 -6.66 19.09
N LEU A 383 14.15 -6.27 19.21
CA LEU A 383 13.12 -6.62 18.22
C LEU A 383 13.37 -5.95 16.87
N LEU A 384 13.86 -4.70 16.90
CA LEU A 384 14.20 -3.95 15.70
C LEU A 384 15.39 -4.57 14.95
N ILE A 385 16.40 -5.09 15.67
CA ILE A 385 17.51 -5.85 15.06
C ILE A 385 16.96 -7.09 14.35
N PHE A 386 16.09 -7.86 15.01
CA PHE A 386 15.51 -9.05 14.38
C PHE A 386 14.67 -8.70 13.16
N LEU A 387 13.83 -7.65 13.21
CA LEU A 387 13.03 -7.21 12.07
C LEU A 387 13.88 -6.86 10.85
N SER A 388 14.92 -6.03 11.03
CA SER A 388 15.82 -5.61 9.96
C SER A 388 16.72 -6.75 9.45
N PHE A 389 17.15 -7.66 10.34
CA PHE A 389 17.89 -8.83 9.92
C PHE A 389 17.03 -9.79 9.08
N PHE A 390 15.81 -10.10 9.54
CA PHE A 390 14.94 -11.01 8.80
C PHE A 390 14.43 -10.40 7.49
N SER A 391 14.30 -9.06 7.39
CA SER A 391 13.99 -8.41 6.11
C SER A 391 15.03 -8.70 5.04
N ALA A 392 16.31 -8.69 5.40
CA ALA A 392 17.39 -9.13 4.52
C ALA A 392 17.31 -10.63 4.20
N VAL A 393 17.05 -11.49 5.19
CA VAL A 393 17.05 -12.94 5.00
C VAL A 393 15.94 -13.38 4.03
N TYR A 394 14.68 -12.95 4.23
CA TYR A 394 13.60 -13.41 3.34
C TYR A 394 13.66 -12.79 1.94
N THR A 395 14.25 -11.60 1.78
CA THR A 395 14.42 -10.98 0.44
C THR A 395 15.51 -11.68 -0.35
N LEU A 396 16.64 -12.00 0.28
CA LEU A 396 17.68 -12.83 -0.31
C LEU A 396 17.19 -14.25 -0.59
N TYR A 397 16.36 -14.83 0.30
CA TYR A 397 15.69 -16.10 0.06
C TYR A 397 14.80 -16.03 -1.21
N MET A 398 13.94 -15.02 -1.33
CA MET A 398 13.10 -14.82 -2.51
C MET A 398 13.92 -14.70 -3.81
N TYR A 399 15.00 -13.91 -3.79
CA TYR A 399 15.86 -13.72 -4.96
C TYR A 399 16.64 -14.99 -5.31
N SER A 400 17.31 -15.61 -4.34
CA SER A 400 18.12 -16.81 -4.56
C SER A 400 17.31 -17.99 -5.11
N TYR A 401 16.16 -18.29 -4.52
CA TYR A 401 15.34 -19.43 -4.95
C TYR A 401 14.65 -19.21 -6.29
N SER A 402 14.29 -17.97 -6.65
CA SER A 402 13.67 -17.69 -7.95
C SER A 402 14.70 -17.58 -9.08
N GLN A 403 15.83 -16.91 -8.82
CA GLN A 403 16.78 -16.55 -9.88
C GLN A 403 17.87 -17.59 -10.08
N HIS A 404 18.44 -18.13 -8.99
CA HIS A 404 19.54 -19.10 -9.06
C HIS A 404 19.03 -20.54 -9.11
N GLY A 405 19.94 -21.46 -9.45
CA GLY A 405 19.67 -22.90 -9.52
C GLY A 405 19.38 -23.39 -10.95
N PHE A 406 18.99 -24.65 -11.05
CA PHE A 406 18.59 -25.26 -12.31
C PHE A 406 17.14 -24.91 -12.64
N TYR A 407 16.88 -24.71 -13.93
CA TYR A 407 15.52 -24.47 -14.43
C TYR A 407 14.68 -25.75 -14.34
N TYR A 408 13.38 -25.60 -14.19
CA TYR A 408 12.44 -26.71 -14.19
C TYR A 408 12.40 -27.40 -15.56
N SER A 409 12.58 -28.72 -15.59
CA SER A 409 12.69 -29.51 -16.82
C SER A 409 11.41 -29.58 -17.66
N GLY A 410 10.25 -29.26 -17.08
CA GLY A 410 8.95 -29.27 -17.77
C GLY A 410 8.64 -28.01 -18.60
N ILE A 411 9.58 -27.07 -18.72
CA ILE A 411 9.39 -25.81 -19.46
C ILE A 411 9.75 -26.05 -20.94
N TYR A 412 8.76 -25.93 -21.83
CA TYR A 412 8.95 -26.12 -23.28
C TYR A 412 9.43 -24.86 -24.00
N THR A 413 8.85 -23.69 -23.72
CA THR A 413 9.25 -22.40 -24.32
C THR A 413 9.03 -21.25 -23.35
N CYS A 414 9.92 -20.25 -23.38
CA CYS A 414 9.84 -19.04 -22.56
C CYS A 414 10.15 -17.81 -23.41
N SER A 415 9.39 -16.73 -23.24
CA SER A 415 9.69 -15.43 -23.83
C SER A 415 10.72 -14.67 -23.00
N LEU A 416 11.61 -13.88 -23.61
CA LEU A 416 12.67 -13.16 -22.89
C LEU A 416 12.13 -11.96 -22.08
N GLY A 417 11.18 -11.21 -22.64
CA GLY A 417 10.59 -10.03 -22.01
C GLY A 417 10.01 -9.06 -23.04
N TYR A 418 8.91 -8.41 -22.70
CA TYR A 418 8.29 -7.39 -23.54
C TYR A 418 8.72 -5.98 -23.10
N PHE A 419 8.86 -5.03 -24.04
CA PHE A 419 9.16 -3.63 -23.73
C PHE A 419 8.22 -3.02 -22.69
N ARG A 420 6.93 -3.41 -22.73
CA ARG A 420 5.92 -3.02 -21.73
C ARG A 420 6.34 -3.39 -20.30
N GLU A 421 6.84 -4.61 -20.11
CA GLU A 421 7.22 -5.11 -18.79
C GLU A 421 8.45 -4.33 -18.25
N TYR A 422 9.44 -4.09 -19.10
CA TYR A 422 10.61 -3.29 -18.73
C TYR A 422 10.24 -1.85 -18.38
N HIS A 423 9.36 -1.22 -19.18
CA HIS A 423 8.87 0.12 -18.91
C HIS A 423 8.11 0.19 -17.57
N LEU A 424 7.26 -0.80 -17.31
CA LEU A 424 6.52 -0.91 -16.05
C LEU A 424 7.48 -1.02 -14.85
N LEU A 425 8.49 -1.89 -14.92
CA LEU A 425 9.47 -2.08 -13.84
C LEU A 425 10.33 -0.81 -13.63
N PHE A 426 10.74 -0.15 -14.71
CA PHE A 426 11.46 1.12 -14.64
C PHE A 426 10.64 2.19 -13.91
N LEU A 427 9.35 2.33 -14.21
CA LEU A 427 8.47 3.30 -13.55
C LEU A 427 8.17 2.99 -12.07
N HIS A 428 8.40 1.77 -11.59
CA HIS A 428 8.35 1.48 -10.16
C HIS A 428 9.67 1.84 -9.46
N TRP A 429 10.80 1.46 -10.07
CA TRP A 429 12.12 1.61 -9.48
C TRP A 429 12.65 3.06 -9.53
N PHE A 430 12.43 3.76 -10.63
CA PHE A 430 12.99 5.09 -10.86
C PHE A 430 12.48 6.15 -9.86
N PRO A 431 11.17 6.29 -9.60
CA PRO A 431 10.68 7.23 -8.60
C PRO A 431 11.19 6.93 -7.20
N LEU A 432 11.33 5.64 -6.85
CA LEU A 432 11.79 5.20 -5.54
C LEU A 432 13.17 5.76 -5.21
N ASN A 433 14.11 5.72 -6.15
CA ASN A 433 15.47 6.22 -5.94
C ASN A 433 15.60 7.73 -6.09
N ILE A 434 14.81 8.37 -6.96
CA ILE A 434 14.83 9.84 -7.06
C ILE A 434 14.31 10.49 -5.78
N LEU A 435 13.25 9.92 -5.19
CA LEU A 435 12.70 10.40 -3.93
C LEU A 435 13.72 10.30 -2.80
N CYS A 436 14.58 9.28 -2.83
CA CYS A 436 15.72 9.13 -1.91
C CYS A 436 16.75 10.25 -2.10
N LEU A 437 17.14 10.55 -3.34
CA LEU A 437 18.09 11.64 -3.64
C LEU A 437 17.54 13.03 -3.27
N LYS A 438 16.23 13.22 -3.35
CA LYS A 438 15.54 14.45 -2.92
C LYS A 438 14.91 14.30 -1.53
N GLY A 439 15.61 13.62 -0.61
CA GLY A 439 15.14 13.35 0.75
C GLY A 439 14.77 14.60 1.56
N GLU A 440 15.26 15.78 1.16
CA GLU A 440 14.89 17.09 1.73
C GLU A 440 13.38 17.33 1.78
N TYR A 441 12.60 16.79 0.83
CA TYR A 441 11.16 16.98 0.86
C TYR A 441 10.48 16.21 2.01
N PHE A 442 11.08 15.11 2.50
CA PHE A 442 10.46 14.22 3.49
C PHE A 442 10.78 14.58 4.93
N TYR A 443 11.94 15.16 5.19
CA TYR A 443 12.38 15.54 6.53
C TYR A 443 12.66 17.04 6.53
N PHE A 444 11.59 17.82 6.57
CA PHE A 444 11.62 19.15 7.17
C PHE A 444 11.53 19.01 8.66
#